data_AF-A0A3C2BAV5-F1
#
_entry.id   AF-A0A3C2BAV5-F1
#
_cell.length_a   1.000
_cell.length_b   1.000
_cell.length_c   1.000
_cell.angle_alpha   90.00
_cell.angle_beta   90.00
_cell.angle_gamma   90.00
#
_symmetry.space_group_name_H-M   'P 1'
#
loop_
_entity.id
_entity.type
_entity.pdbx_description
1 polymer ?
#
loop_
_entity_poly.entity_id
_entity_poly.type
_entity_poly.pdbx_seq_one_letter_code
_entity_poly.pdbx_strand_id
1 'polypeptide(L)' 'MSILKELYDYRQMIFSLVRKDLRGRYKGSVLGFLWTFINPLFQLLVYTIAFSFILPSPIEKYYLHLFVALIPWIFF' A
#
# COMPACT_ATOMS: atom_id res chain seq x y z
N MET A 1 -20.61 25.05 13.31
CA MET A 1 -19.98 24.99 11.97
C MET A 1 -18.55 25.56 12.04
N SER A 2 -17.66 25.03 12.91
CA SER A 2 -16.31 25.59 13.13
C SER A 2 -15.17 24.61 12.85
N ILE A 3 -15.45 23.30 12.80
CA ILE A 3 -14.45 22.23 12.59
C ILE A 3 -13.68 22.42 11.28
N LEU A 4 -14.35 22.80 10.19
CA LEU A 4 -13.70 23.04 8.90
C LEU A 4 -12.75 24.25 8.92
N LYS A 5 -13.04 25.25 9.77
CA LYS A 5 -12.21 26.45 9.93
C LYS A 5 -10.98 26.15 10.78
N GLU A 6 -11.16 25.43 11.89
CA GLU A 6 -10.05 24.94 12.72
C GLU A 6 -9.10 24.05 11.91
N LEU A 7 -9.62 23.13 11.09
CA LEU A 7 -8.77 22.27 10.24
C LEU A 7 -7.89 23.08 9.28
N TYR A 8 -8.40 24.21 8.78
CA TYR A 8 -7.68 25.10 7.88
C TYR A 8 -6.62 25.95 8.61
N ASP A 9 -6.91 26.38 9.84
CA ASP A 9 -5.97 27.14 10.68
C ASP A 9 -4.83 26.23 11.19
N TYR A 10 -5.12 24.99 11.56
CA TYR A 10 -4.13 24.01 12.02
C TYR A 10 -3.41 23.25 10.88
N ARG A 11 -3.60 23.64 9.62
CA ARG A 11 -2.97 22.97 8.45
C ARG A 11 -1.46 22.85 8.56
N GLN A 12 -0.78 23.84 9.15
CA GLN A 12 0.67 23.81 9.34
C GLN A 12 1.10 22.75 10.35
N MET A 13 0.32 22.56 11.42
CA MET A 13 0.55 21.51 12.41
C MET A 13 0.29 20.13 11.82
N ILE A 14 -0.81 19.97 11.07
CA ILE A 14 -1.12 18.73 10.35
C ILE A 14 -0.01 18.40 9.36
N PHE A 15 0.47 19.38 8.58
CA PHE A 15 1.56 19.17 7.63
C PHE A 15 2.87 18.80 8.31
N SER A 16 3.19 19.41 9.46
CA SER A 16 4.35 19.06 10.28
C SER A 16 4.27 17.63 10.81
N LEU A 17 3.10 17.23 11.31
CA LEU A 17 2.83 15.87 11.78
C LEU A 17 2.94 14.86 10.65
N VAL A 18 2.29 15.09 9.51
CA VAL A 18 2.38 14.24 8.31
C VAL A 18 3.83 14.13 7.84
N ARG A 19 4.57 15.24 7.78
CA ARG A 19 5.98 15.22 7.38
C ARG A 19 6.83 14.42 8.35
N LYS A 20 6.57 14.51 9.66
CA LYS A 20 7.26 13.72 10.70
C LYS A 20 6.91 12.24 10.60
N ASP A 21 5.66 11.91 10.32
CA ASP A 21 5.16 10.55 10.21
C ASP A 21 5.69 9.86 8.93
N LEU A 22 5.70 10.59 7.80
CA LEU A 22 6.37 10.17 6.57
C LEU A 22 7.87 9.95 6.84
N ARG A 23 8.55 10.91 7.48
CA ARG A 23 9.98 10.78 7.79
C ARG A 23 10.27 9.63 8.78
N GLY A 24 9.34 9.31 9.68
CA GLY A 24 9.42 8.18 10.61
C GLY A 24 9.24 6.83 9.91
N ARG A 25 8.17 6.68 9.11
CA ARG A 25 7.93 5.46 8.31
C ARG A 25 9.02 5.21 7.26
N TYR A 26 9.57 6.26 6.65
CA TYR A 26 10.59 6.14 5.60
C TYR A 26 12.03 6.13 6.12
N LYS A 27 12.30 6.47 7.39
CA LYS A 27 13.65 6.32 7.99
C LYS A 27 13.99 4.86 8.33
N GLY A 28 12.99 4.00 8.53
CA GLY A 28 13.18 2.60 8.95
C GLY A 28 13.21 1.58 7.82
N SER A 29 12.82 1.95 6.60
CA SER A 29 12.83 1.06 5.44
C SER A 29 13.98 1.46 4.51
N VAL A 30 14.94 0.55 4.29
CA VAL A 30 16.16 0.76 3.48
C VAL A 30 15.86 1.28 2.05
N LEU A 31 14.61 1.10 1.59
CA LEU A 31 14.12 1.47 0.25
C LEU A 31 13.11 2.63 0.24
N GLY A 32 12.76 3.22 1.40
CA GLY A 32 11.84 4.35 1.48
C GLY A 32 10.49 4.11 0.78
N PHE A 33 10.14 4.96 -0.18
CA PHE A 33 8.92 4.87 -1.00
C PHE A 33 8.90 3.65 -1.94
N LEU A 34 10.05 3.12 -2.35
CA LEU A 34 10.06 1.90 -3.18
C LEU A 34 9.51 0.69 -2.43
N TRP A 35 9.60 0.68 -1.09
CA TRP A 35 9.11 -0.43 -0.28
C TRP A 35 7.59 -0.61 -0.38
N THR A 36 6.82 0.48 -0.57
CA THR A 36 5.37 0.40 -0.75
C THR A 36 4.97 -0.22 -2.08
N PHE A 37 5.86 -0.26 -3.07
CA PHE A 37 5.63 -0.99 -4.33
C PHE A 37 6.20 -2.39 -4.29
N ILE A 38 7.37 -2.57 -3.67
CA ILE A 38 8.06 -3.86 -3.57
C ILE A 38 7.22 -4.87 -2.79
N ASN A 39 6.59 -4.47 -1.68
CA ASN A 39 5.76 -5.36 -0.88
C ASN A 39 4.57 -5.96 -1.67
N PRO A 40 3.70 -5.16 -2.32
CA PRO A 40 2.66 -5.67 -3.23
C PRO A 40 3.19 -6.58 -4.34
N LEU A 41 4.34 -6.23 -4.91
CA LEU A 41 4.88 -6.91 -6.09
C LEU A 41 5.44 -8.28 -5.72
N PHE A 42 6.11 -8.41 -4.57
CA PHE A 42 6.49 -9.71 -4.01
C PHE A 42 5.26 -10.55 -3.69
N GLN A 43 4.21 -9.94 -3.12
CA GLN A 43 2.99 -10.65 -2.75
C GLN A 43 2.27 -11.21 -3.99
N LEU A 44 2.19 -10.42 -5.07
CA LEU A 44 1.66 -10.87 -6.35
C LEU A 44 2.51 -12.00 -6.95
N LEU A 45 3.85 -11.88 -6.90
CA LEU A 45 4.77 -12.92 -7.37
C LEU A 45 4.55 -14.24 -6.63
N VAL A 46 4.54 -14.21 -5.30
CA VAL A 46 4.35 -15.39 -4.46
C VAL A 46 3.00 -16.05 -4.76
N TYR A 47 1.91 -15.28 -4.83
CA TYR A 47 0.60 -15.85 -5.12
C TYR A 47 0.47 -16.34 -6.57
N THR A 48 1.04 -15.62 -7.55
CA THR A 48 1.03 -16.07 -8.94
C THR A 48 1.79 -17.39 -9.08
N ILE A 49 2.95 -17.52 -8.43
CA ILE A 49 3.74 -18.77 -8.45
C ILE A 49 2.99 -19.88 -7.71
N ALA A 50 2.47 -19.63 -6.50
CA ALA A 50 1.76 -20.62 -5.71
C ALA A 50 0.52 -21.15 -6.46
N PHE A 51 -0.31 -20.29 -7.02
CA PHE A 51 -1.50 -20.70 -7.75
C PHE A 51 -1.21 -21.17 -9.19
N SER A 52 -0.07 -20.82 -9.79
CA SER A 52 0.28 -21.35 -11.11
C SER A 52 0.91 -22.76 -11.02
N PHE A 53 1.63 -23.06 -9.94
CA PHE A 53 2.37 -24.34 -9.79
C PHE A 53 1.72 -25.33 -8.82
N ILE A 54 1.06 -24.87 -7.74
CA ILE A 54 0.52 -25.76 -6.67
C ILE A 54 -0.96 -26.10 -6.92
N LEU A 55 -1.73 -25.16 -7.50
CA LEU A 55 -3.15 -25.29 -7.76
C LEU A 55 -3.47 -24.84 -9.19
N PRO A 56 -3.23 -25.66 -10.23
CA PRO A 56 -3.51 -25.28 -11.61
C PRO A 56 -4.99 -24.91 -11.75
N SER A 57 -5.25 -23.60 -11.74
CA SER A 57 -6.59 -23.07 -11.80
C SER A 57 -7.06 -23.05 -13.25
N PRO A 58 -8.29 -23.49 -13.56
CA PRO A 58 -8.85 -23.38 -14.91
C PRO A 58 -9.13 -21.92 -15.33
N ILE A 59 -8.85 -20.94 -14.47
CA ILE A 59 -9.12 -19.52 -14.69
C ILE A 59 -8.01 -18.90 -15.53
N GLU A 60 -8.35 -18.50 -16.76
CA GLU A 60 -7.48 -17.68 -17.59
C GLU A 60 -7.15 -16.35 -16.88
N LYS A 61 -5.86 -15.99 -16.84
CA LYS A 61 -5.33 -14.74 -16.26
C LYS A 61 -5.56 -14.55 -14.75
N TYR A 62 -5.35 -15.60 -13.95
CA TYR A 62 -5.44 -15.57 -12.48
C TYR A 62 -4.66 -14.40 -11.80
N TYR A 63 -3.53 -13.97 -12.37
CA TYR A 63 -2.74 -12.82 -11.90
C TYR A 63 -3.52 -11.49 -11.86
N LEU A 64 -4.48 -11.27 -12.77
CA LEU A 64 -5.33 -10.06 -12.77
C LEU A 64 -6.33 -10.09 -11.61
N HIS A 65 -6.88 -11.27 -11.31
CA HIS A 65 -7.82 -11.44 -10.20
C HIS A 65 -7.13 -11.18 -8.86
N LEU A 66 -5.92 -11.72 -8.69
CA LEU A 66 -5.07 -11.42 -7.54
C LEU A 66 -4.74 -9.94 -7.42
N PHE A 67 -4.41 -9.27 -8.54
CA PHE A 67 -4.08 -7.85 -8.50
C PHE A 67 -5.26 -6.99 -8.02
N VAL A 68 -6.48 -7.28 -8.50
CA VAL A 68 -7.69 -6.57 -8.05
C VAL A 68 -8.00 -6.87 -6.58
N ALA A 69 -7.79 -8.09 -6.10
CA ALA A 69 -8.04 -8.47 -4.71
C ALA A 69 -6.96 -7.93 -3.73
N LEU A 70 -5.70 -7.83 -4.19
CA LEU A 70 -4.58 -7.32 -3.40
C LEU A 70 -4.68 -5.81 -3.17
N ILE A 71 -5.24 -5.04 -4.10
CA ILE A 71 -5.34 -3.58 -3.96
C ILE A 71 -6.16 -3.18 -2.71
N PRO A 72 -7.40 -3.68 -2.47
CA PRO A 72 -8.09 -3.42 -1.22
C PRO A 72 -7.33 -3.95 -0.01
N TRP A 73 -6.78 -5.17 -0.08
CA TRP A 73 -6.14 -5.83 1.06
C TRP A 73 -4.85 -5.16 1.55
N ILE A 74 -4.12 -4.49 0.67
CA ILE A 74 -2.86 -3.80 1.03
C ILE A 74 -3.15 -2.38 1.56
N PHE A 75 -4.25 -1.76 1.13
CA PHE A 75 -4.58 -0.38 1.45
C PHE A 75 -5.56 -0.22 2.63
N PHE A 76 -6.26 -1.28 3.03
CA PHE A 76 -7.11 -1.35 4.22
C PHE A 76 -6.38 -2.03 5.39
#